data_AF-A0A954KP71-F1
#
_entry.id   AF-A0A954KP71-F1
#
_cell.length_a   1.000
_cell.length_b   1.000
_cell.length_c   1.000
_cell.angle_alpha   90.00
_cell.angle_beta   90.00
_cell.angle_gamma   90.00
#
_symmetry.space_group_name_H-M   'P 1'
#
loop_
_entity.id
_entity.type
_entity.pdbx_description
1 polymer ?
#
loop_
_entity_poly.entity_id
_entity_poly.type
_entity_poly.pdbx_seq_one_letter_code
_entity_poly.pdbx_strand_id
1 'polypeptide(L)'
;MKAPDYQKRHAASPKRTKKSRQRRIKNAAARYAEREFRIKQRNKHKCEDHQRPMLSAAGIQYEVAARQSATCYGGIGLASAVARRSGLVDAINRHVERLPNHFPYHESDHVLNVAYNAMTDDTCLEDLKRKRVDEAYLNTLGAKRIPDASTAGDFCRCFESKEHIDCLHTAIDEARRNEWTQQPNEFFDCPTVDMDRSIVETTGNASSVWTCRTKESGARHRRLECCDAAILS
;
A
#
# COMPACT_ATOMS: atom_id res chain seq x y z
N MET A 1 -43.60 27.41 -46.13
CA MET A 1 -42.17 27.42 -46.53
C MET A 1 -41.39 26.49 -45.60
N LYS A 2 -40.78 25.41 -46.12
CA LYS A 2 -39.96 24.51 -45.30
C LYS A 2 -38.62 25.19 -45.00
N ALA A 3 -38.20 25.20 -43.74
CA ALA A 3 -36.94 25.80 -43.33
C ALA A 3 -35.75 25.20 -44.11
N PRO A 4 -34.81 26.03 -44.60
CA PRO A 4 -33.67 25.58 -45.38
C PRO A 4 -32.76 24.62 -44.58
N ASP A 5 -32.21 23.62 -45.26
CA ASP A 5 -31.54 22.47 -44.64
C ASP A 5 -30.32 22.82 -43.76
N TYR A 6 -29.70 23.98 -44.00
CA TYR A 6 -28.64 24.54 -43.15
C TYR A 6 -29.10 24.83 -41.72
N GLN A 7 -30.29 25.43 -41.54
CA GLN A 7 -30.84 25.77 -40.23
C GLN A 7 -31.18 24.51 -39.41
N LYS A 8 -31.62 23.43 -40.08
CA LYS A 8 -31.88 22.13 -39.43
C LYS A 8 -30.60 21.46 -38.94
N ARG A 9 -29.49 21.55 -39.69
CA ARG A 9 -28.18 21.00 -39.27
C ARG A 9 -27.61 21.76 -38.06
N HIS A 10 -27.71 23.09 -38.05
CA HIS A 10 -27.29 23.91 -36.90
C HIS A 10 -28.12 23.66 -35.65
N ALA A 11 -29.44 23.46 -35.76
CA ALA A 11 -30.30 23.10 -34.62
C ALA A 11 -30.13 21.63 -34.16
N ALA A 12 -29.74 20.72 -35.06
CA ALA A 12 -29.46 19.33 -34.76
C ALA A 12 -28.10 19.12 -34.07
N SER A 13 -27.11 19.97 -34.34
CA SER A 13 -25.76 19.91 -33.73
C SER A 13 -25.76 19.97 -32.19
N PRO A 14 -26.36 20.97 -31.52
CA PRO A 14 -26.43 21.03 -30.05
C PRO A 14 -27.35 19.96 -29.45
N LYS A 15 -28.38 19.51 -30.17
CA LYS A 15 -29.24 18.39 -29.74
C LYS A 15 -28.48 17.05 -29.76
N ARG A 16 -27.61 16.85 -30.77
CA ARG A 16 -26.78 15.66 -30.92
C ARG A 16 -25.65 15.63 -29.88
N THR A 17 -25.03 16.77 -29.57
CA THR A 17 -24.04 16.87 -28.48
C THR A 17 -24.69 16.64 -27.11
N LYS A 18 -25.90 17.17 -26.85
CA LYS A 18 -26.67 16.91 -25.62
C LYS A 18 -27.01 15.43 -25.44
N LYS A 19 -27.49 14.75 -26.49
CA LYS A 19 -27.74 13.29 -26.46
C LYS A 19 -26.46 12.48 -26.24
N SER A 20 -25.35 12.86 -26.90
CA SER A 20 -24.04 12.21 -26.70
C SER A 20 -23.56 12.35 -25.25
N ARG A 21 -23.63 13.56 -24.69
CA ARG A 21 -23.31 13.83 -23.28
C ARG A 21 -24.16 12.99 -22.34
N GLN A 22 -25.47 12.91 -22.59
CA GLN A 22 -26.38 12.12 -21.75
C GLN A 22 -26.09 10.62 -21.81
N ARG A 23 -25.70 10.09 -22.98
CA ARG A 23 -25.21 8.71 -23.12
C ARG A 23 -23.91 8.48 -22.33
N ARG A 24 -22.95 9.41 -22.39
CA ARG A 24 -21.69 9.32 -21.64
C ARG A 24 -21.93 9.29 -20.13
N ILE A 25 -22.82 10.15 -19.62
CA ILE A 25 -23.20 10.18 -18.20
C ILE A 25 -23.88 8.87 -17.80
N LYS A 26 -24.84 8.37 -18.60
CA LYS A 26 -25.51 7.09 -18.33
C LYS A 26 -24.52 5.92 -18.28
N ASN A 27 -23.60 5.86 -19.24
CA ASN A 27 -22.58 4.82 -19.28
C ASN A 27 -21.61 4.93 -18.10
N ALA A 28 -21.21 6.15 -17.70
CA ALA A 28 -20.40 6.36 -16.51
C ALA A 28 -21.13 5.88 -15.25
N ALA A 29 -22.40 6.26 -15.07
CA ALA A 29 -23.23 5.84 -13.93
C ALA A 29 -23.38 4.32 -13.85
N ALA A 30 -23.61 3.64 -14.99
CA ALA A 30 -23.68 2.19 -15.04
C ALA A 30 -22.36 1.53 -14.60
N ARG A 31 -21.22 2.08 -15.04
CA ARG A 31 -19.88 1.59 -14.64
C ARG A 31 -19.61 1.81 -13.14
N TYR A 32 -20.02 2.95 -12.58
CA TYR A 32 -19.92 3.20 -11.14
C TYR A 32 -20.78 2.20 -10.34
N ALA A 33 -22.02 1.96 -10.76
CA ALA A 33 -22.90 1.00 -10.09
C ALA A 33 -22.33 -0.43 -10.15
N GLU A 34 -21.74 -0.82 -11.28
CA GLU A 34 -21.07 -2.12 -11.42
C GLU A 34 -19.85 -2.22 -10.50
N ARG A 35 -19.02 -1.17 -10.42
CA ARG A 35 -17.86 -1.10 -9.52
C ARG A 35 -18.27 -1.24 -8.05
N GLU A 36 -19.26 -0.45 -7.63
CA GLU A 36 -19.84 -0.51 -6.28
C GLU A 36 -20.35 -1.91 -5.95
N PHE A 37 -21.04 -2.57 -6.90
CA PHE A 37 -21.50 -3.94 -6.71
C PHE A 37 -20.33 -4.91 -6.51
N ARG A 38 -19.28 -4.84 -7.34
CA ARG A 38 -18.08 -5.68 -7.21
C ARG A 38 -17.41 -5.52 -5.84
N ILE A 39 -17.23 -4.28 -5.38
CA ILE A 39 -16.65 -3.98 -4.07
C ILE A 39 -17.52 -4.54 -2.94
N LYS A 40 -18.86 -4.37 -3.02
CA LYS A 40 -19.78 -4.96 -2.03
C LYS A 40 -19.68 -6.47 -2.01
N GLN A 41 -19.57 -7.14 -3.17
CA GLN A 41 -19.38 -8.59 -3.21
C GLN A 41 -18.04 -9.02 -2.61
N ARG A 42 -16.96 -8.28 -2.84
CA ARG A 42 -15.63 -8.55 -2.24
C ARG A 42 -15.65 -8.42 -0.72
N ASN A 43 -16.36 -7.41 -0.20
CA ASN A 43 -16.45 -7.12 1.23
C ASN A 43 -17.45 -8.00 1.99
N LYS A 44 -18.27 -8.83 1.31
CA LYS A 44 -19.16 -9.76 2.00
C LYS A 44 -18.36 -10.70 2.90
N HIS A 45 -18.77 -10.77 4.16
CA HIS A 45 -18.14 -11.63 5.15
C HIS A 45 -18.55 -13.08 4.89
N LYS A 46 -17.78 -13.78 4.05
CA LYS A 46 -17.88 -15.23 3.89
C LYS A 46 -16.86 -15.89 4.79
N CYS A 47 -17.27 -17.01 5.38
CA CYS A 47 -16.34 -17.93 6.00
C CYS A 47 -15.62 -18.70 4.92
N GLU A 48 -14.44 -18.20 4.56
CA GLU A 48 -13.53 -18.83 3.61
C GLU A 48 -12.32 -19.28 4.42
N ASP A 49 -11.92 -20.55 4.24
CA ASP A 49 -10.69 -21.06 4.83
C ASP A 49 -9.50 -20.37 4.14
N HIS A 50 -8.76 -19.57 4.90
CA HIS A 50 -7.66 -18.76 4.40
C HIS A 50 -6.35 -19.18 5.09
N GLN A 51 -5.85 -20.35 4.71
CA GLN A 51 -4.49 -20.79 5.06
C GLN A 51 -3.37 -19.91 4.47
N ARG A 52 -3.71 -18.82 3.76
CA ARG A 52 -2.77 -17.92 3.10
C ARG A 52 -3.11 -16.46 3.45
N PRO A 53 -2.09 -15.57 3.56
CA PRO A 53 -2.31 -14.14 3.73
C PRO A 53 -3.21 -13.55 2.64
N MET A 54 -4.07 -12.61 3.04
CA MET A 54 -5.01 -11.91 2.15
C MET A 54 -4.29 -10.98 1.16
N LEU A 55 -3.14 -10.43 1.56
CA LEU A 55 -2.28 -9.59 0.75
C LEU A 55 -1.30 -10.44 -0.07
N SER A 56 -1.76 -10.96 -1.21
CA SER A 56 -0.95 -11.88 -2.02
C SER A 56 0.08 -11.20 -2.93
N ALA A 57 0.02 -9.87 -3.10
CA ALA A 57 0.86 -9.11 -4.05
C ALA A 57 0.88 -9.67 -5.48
N ALA A 58 -0.15 -10.44 -5.87
CA ALA A 58 -0.11 -11.20 -7.10
C ALA A 58 -0.27 -10.29 -8.33
N GLY A 59 0.85 -10.10 -9.05
CA GLY A 59 0.92 -9.71 -10.45
C GLY A 59 0.41 -8.31 -10.77
N ILE A 60 1.13 -7.27 -10.35
CA ILE A 60 0.85 -5.90 -10.81
C ILE A 60 1.16 -5.82 -12.30
N GLN A 61 0.11 -5.81 -13.13
CA GLN A 61 0.22 -5.48 -14.53
C GLN A 61 0.20 -3.95 -14.66
N TYR A 62 1.37 -3.36 -14.88
CA TYR A 62 1.49 -1.94 -15.23
C TYR A 62 1.13 -1.80 -16.71
N GLU A 63 -0.13 -1.48 -17.01
CA GLU A 63 -0.58 -1.19 -18.37
C GLU A 63 -0.99 0.29 -18.49
N VAL A 64 -0.33 1.02 -19.39
CA VAL A 64 -0.61 2.44 -19.65
C VAL A 64 -1.73 2.54 -20.68
N ALA A 65 -2.97 2.31 -20.26
CA ALA A 65 -4.15 2.45 -21.12
C ALA A 65 -5.21 3.36 -20.47
N ALA A 66 -5.73 4.33 -21.23
CA ALA A 66 -6.71 5.34 -20.77
C ALA A 66 -8.08 4.79 -20.30
N ARG A 67 -8.27 3.46 -20.30
CA ARG A 67 -9.53 2.79 -19.99
C ARG A 67 -9.51 1.97 -18.69
N GLN A 68 -8.39 1.96 -17.97
CA GLN A 68 -8.17 1.11 -16.80
C GLN A 68 -8.18 1.90 -15.47
N SER A 69 -8.38 1.18 -14.36
CA SER A 69 -8.42 1.72 -13.00
C SER A 69 -6.99 2.08 -12.57
N ALA A 70 -6.64 3.36 -12.56
CA ALA A 70 -5.32 3.84 -12.14
C ALA A 70 -5.30 4.22 -10.65
N THR A 71 -4.16 4.01 -10.00
CA THR A 71 -3.88 4.52 -8.65
C THR A 71 -2.61 5.36 -8.69
N CYS A 72 -2.56 6.42 -7.89
CA CYS A 72 -1.33 7.20 -7.70
C CYS A 72 -0.30 6.47 -6.84
N TYR A 73 -0.70 5.39 -6.16
CA TYR A 73 0.15 4.63 -5.23
C TYR A 73 0.75 3.38 -5.87
N GLY A 74 1.32 3.51 -7.07
CA GLY A 74 1.93 2.38 -7.78
C GLY A 74 3.12 1.75 -7.04
N GLY A 75 3.77 2.49 -6.14
CA GLY A 75 4.90 2.03 -5.34
C GLY A 75 4.55 0.98 -4.29
N ILE A 76 3.30 0.94 -3.81
CA ILE A 76 2.88 -0.09 -2.84
C ILE A 76 2.97 -1.49 -3.45
N GLY A 77 2.62 -1.61 -4.74
CA GLY A 77 2.72 -2.88 -5.44
C GLY A 77 4.16 -3.42 -5.38
N LEU A 78 5.15 -2.57 -5.65
CA LEU A 78 6.56 -2.91 -5.54
C LEU A 78 6.96 -3.22 -4.09
N ALA A 79 6.54 -2.40 -3.13
CA ALA A 79 6.82 -2.63 -1.70
C ALA A 79 6.28 -3.99 -1.23
N SER A 80 5.09 -4.36 -1.69
CA SER A 80 4.47 -5.65 -1.40
C SER A 80 5.19 -6.82 -2.07
N ALA A 81 5.68 -6.64 -3.29
CA ALA A 81 6.53 -7.63 -3.95
C ALA A 81 7.86 -7.82 -3.20
N VAL A 82 8.48 -6.74 -2.73
CA VAL A 82 9.72 -6.79 -1.92
C VAL A 82 9.46 -7.48 -0.59
N ALA A 83 8.40 -7.13 0.14
CA ALA A 83 8.04 -7.76 1.41
C ALA A 83 7.83 -9.28 1.27
N ARG A 84 7.29 -9.75 0.14
CA ARG A 84 7.16 -11.18 -0.13
C ARG A 84 8.51 -11.82 -0.49
N ARG A 85 9.30 -11.18 -1.36
CA ARG A 85 10.59 -11.72 -1.80
C ARG A 85 11.61 -11.83 -0.66
N SER A 86 11.60 -10.89 0.27
CA SER A 86 12.48 -10.91 1.45
C SER A 86 12.07 -11.93 2.51
N GLY A 87 10.91 -12.57 2.36
CA GLY A 87 10.34 -13.45 3.37
C GLY A 87 9.76 -12.72 4.58
N LEU A 88 9.60 -11.39 4.51
CA LEU A 88 9.04 -10.60 5.62
C LEU A 88 7.63 -11.05 6.00
N VAL A 89 6.78 -11.38 5.01
CA VAL A 89 5.41 -11.87 5.27
C VAL A 89 5.43 -13.13 6.14
N ASP A 90 6.26 -14.10 5.78
CA ASP A 90 6.35 -15.38 6.49
C ASP A 90 7.08 -15.24 7.83
N ALA A 91 8.03 -14.31 7.95
CA ALA A 91 8.68 -13.98 9.21
C ALA A 91 7.69 -13.35 10.21
N ILE A 92 6.85 -12.40 9.75
CA ILE A 92 5.85 -11.77 10.62
C ILE A 92 4.86 -12.81 11.14
N ASN A 93 4.34 -13.68 10.26
CA ASN A 93 3.36 -14.69 10.68
C ASN A 93 3.94 -15.72 11.67
N ARG A 94 5.26 -15.94 11.70
CA ARG A 94 5.92 -16.84 12.65
C ARG A 94 6.26 -16.18 13.98
N HIS A 95 6.70 -14.91 13.96
CA HIS A 95 7.18 -14.24 15.18
C HIS A 95 6.07 -13.45 15.90
N VAL A 96 5.06 -13.00 15.17
CA VAL A 96 3.96 -12.18 15.70
C VAL A 96 2.68 -13.01 15.72
N GLU A 97 2.68 -14.10 16.49
CA GLU A 97 1.47 -14.91 16.74
C GLU A 97 0.62 -14.25 17.82
N ARG A 98 -0.30 -13.37 17.43
CA ARG A 98 -1.12 -12.58 18.37
C ARG A 98 -2.60 -12.80 18.22
N LEU A 99 -3.04 -13.29 17.06
CA LEU A 99 -4.43 -13.58 16.83
C LEU A 99 -4.74 -15.02 17.27
N PRO A 100 -5.76 -15.22 18.13
CA PRO A 100 -6.14 -16.57 18.55
C PRO A 100 -6.72 -17.41 17.38
N ASN A 101 -7.13 -16.74 16.30
CA ASN A 101 -7.55 -17.37 15.06
C ASN A 101 -7.19 -16.46 13.89
N HIS A 102 -6.49 -16.97 12.87
CA HIS A 102 -6.10 -16.23 11.67
C HIS A 102 -7.26 -16.11 10.68
N PHE A 103 -8.36 -15.55 11.14
CA PHE A 103 -9.59 -15.47 10.37
C PHE A 103 -10.19 -14.07 10.43
N PRO A 104 -10.30 -13.35 9.29
CA PRO A 104 -9.91 -13.73 7.94
C PRO A 104 -8.54 -13.20 7.48
N TYR A 105 -7.75 -12.66 8.41
CA TYR A 105 -6.50 -11.98 8.14
C TYR A 105 -5.39 -12.64 8.95
N HIS A 106 -4.20 -12.67 8.38
CA HIS A 106 -2.96 -13.03 9.07
C HIS A 106 -2.33 -11.78 9.69
N GLU A 107 -1.39 -11.96 10.61
CA GLU A 107 -0.71 -10.85 11.29
C GLU A 107 0.10 -10.01 10.31
N SER A 108 0.70 -10.64 9.31
CA SER A 108 1.30 -9.93 8.18
C SER A 108 0.31 -9.02 7.45
N ASP A 109 -0.94 -9.44 7.25
CA ASP A 109 -1.96 -8.61 6.60
C ASP A 109 -2.25 -7.35 7.42
N HIS A 110 -2.28 -7.46 8.75
CA HIS A 110 -2.50 -6.32 9.63
C HIS A 110 -1.31 -5.36 9.64
N VAL A 111 -0.10 -5.87 9.83
CA VAL A 111 1.13 -5.07 9.87
C VAL A 111 1.35 -4.35 8.54
N LEU A 112 1.24 -5.07 7.43
CA LEU A 112 1.43 -4.50 6.10
C LEU A 112 0.32 -3.50 5.75
N ASN A 113 -0.92 -3.73 6.18
CA ASN A 113 -2.00 -2.78 5.95
C ASN A 113 -1.75 -1.44 6.66
N VAL A 114 -1.22 -1.46 7.89
CA VAL A 114 -0.81 -0.22 8.60
C VAL A 114 0.38 0.44 7.91
N ALA A 115 1.39 -0.33 7.49
CA ALA A 115 2.55 0.20 6.79
C ALA A 115 2.19 0.84 5.45
N TYR A 116 1.33 0.19 4.66
CA TYR A 116 0.88 0.72 3.37
C TYR A 116 0.02 1.96 3.52
N ASN A 117 -0.80 2.06 4.58
CA ASN A 117 -1.54 3.29 4.89
C ASN A 117 -0.57 4.48 5.06
N ALA A 118 0.51 4.29 5.82
CA ALA A 118 1.54 5.33 5.99
C ALA A 118 2.28 5.67 4.68
N MET A 119 2.46 4.70 3.77
CA MET A 119 3.06 4.94 2.46
C MET A 119 2.14 5.66 1.47
N THR A 120 0.83 5.71 1.73
CA THR A 120 -0.16 6.33 0.84
C THR A 120 -0.60 7.73 1.25
N ASP A 121 0.29 8.47 1.91
CA ASP A 121 0.06 9.81 2.45
C ASP A 121 -1.13 9.89 3.42
N ASP A 122 -1.56 8.76 3.98
CA ASP A 122 -2.64 8.73 4.95
C ASP A 122 -2.07 8.97 6.35
N THR A 123 -2.69 9.90 7.09
CA THR A 123 -2.24 10.31 8.42
C THR A 123 -2.94 9.52 9.54
N CYS A 124 -4.06 8.88 9.22
CA CYS A 124 -4.96 8.26 10.19
C CYS A 124 -5.37 6.84 9.75
N LEU A 125 -5.73 5.97 10.71
CA LEU A 125 -6.22 4.61 10.39
C LEU A 125 -7.59 4.65 9.70
N GLU A 126 -8.40 5.67 9.95
CA GLU A 126 -9.73 5.84 9.37
C GLU A 126 -9.70 5.95 7.84
N ASP A 127 -8.58 6.40 7.27
CA ASP A 127 -8.42 6.51 5.81
C ASP A 127 -8.38 5.15 5.11
N LEU A 128 -8.12 4.05 5.84
CA LEU A 128 -8.31 2.68 5.36
C LEU A 128 -9.73 2.43 4.84
N LYS A 129 -10.75 3.15 5.36
CA LYS A 129 -12.14 3.06 4.87
C LYS A 129 -12.23 3.48 3.41
N ARG A 130 -11.46 4.48 2.98
CA ARG A 130 -11.39 4.92 1.58
C ARG A 130 -10.69 3.87 0.72
N LYS A 131 -9.59 3.29 1.20
CA LYS A 131 -8.83 2.26 0.48
C LYS A 131 -9.63 0.98 0.28
N ARG A 132 -10.47 0.62 1.24
CA ARG A 132 -11.33 -0.58 1.18
C ARG A 132 -12.40 -0.52 0.10
N VAL A 133 -12.75 0.67 -0.37
CA VAL A 133 -13.66 0.88 -1.51
C VAL A 133 -12.92 1.19 -2.81
N ASP A 134 -11.61 1.38 -2.78
CA ASP A 134 -10.85 1.62 -4.00
C ASP A 134 -10.42 0.31 -4.66
N GLU A 135 -11.09 -0.03 -5.76
CA GLU A 135 -10.75 -1.20 -6.59
C GLU A 135 -9.32 -1.13 -7.13
N ALA A 136 -8.79 0.06 -7.44
CA ALA A 136 -7.43 0.20 -7.97
C ALA A 136 -6.39 -0.21 -6.92
N TYR A 137 -6.57 0.29 -5.70
CA TYR A 137 -5.73 -0.05 -4.54
C TYR A 137 -5.78 -1.56 -4.23
N LEU A 138 -6.99 -2.13 -4.12
CA LEU A 138 -7.17 -3.56 -3.85
C LEU A 138 -6.54 -4.44 -4.94
N ASN A 139 -6.68 -4.06 -6.20
CA ASN A 139 -6.06 -4.78 -7.31
C ASN A 139 -4.53 -4.67 -7.27
N THR A 140 -3.97 -3.52 -6.88
CA THR A 140 -2.51 -3.32 -6.75
C THR A 140 -1.92 -4.24 -5.68
N LEU A 141 -2.63 -4.44 -4.57
CA LEU A 141 -2.23 -5.36 -3.50
C LEU A 141 -2.51 -6.84 -3.82
N GLY A 142 -3.22 -7.13 -4.91
CA GLY A 142 -3.72 -8.48 -5.20
C GLY A 142 -4.65 -9.00 -4.09
N ALA A 143 -5.36 -8.10 -3.42
CA ALA A 143 -6.15 -8.37 -2.23
C ALA A 143 -7.64 -8.31 -2.53
N LYS A 144 -8.40 -9.29 -2.01
CA LYS A 144 -9.86 -9.26 -2.11
C LYS A 144 -10.47 -8.21 -1.18
N ARG A 145 -9.93 -8.12 0.04
CA ARG A 145 -10.32 -7.15 1.07
C ARG A 145 -9.13 -6.81 1.95
N ILE A 146 -9.22 -5.69 2.66
CA ILE A 146 -8.25 -5.26 3.66
C ILE A 146 -8.94 -5.13 5.02
N PRO A 147 -8.21 -5.28 6.14
CA PRO A 147 -8.73 -5.00 7.48
C PRO A 147 -9.40 -3.63 7.54
N ASP A 148 -10.53 -3.51 8.25
CA ASP A 148 -11.11 -2.19 8.50
C ASP A 148 -10.20 -1.37 9.43
N ALA A 149 -10.38 -0.06 9.44
CA ALA A 149 -9.75 0.82 10.43
C ALA A 149 -9.97 0.35 11.87
N SER A 150 -11.19 -0.08 12.20
CA SER A 150 -11.50 -0.65 13.53
C SER A 150 -10.71 -1.92 13.81
N THR A 151 -10.66 -2.84 12.85
CA THR A 151 -9.93 -4.12 12.97
C THR A 151 -8.41 -3.89 13.07
N ALA A 152 -7.87 -2.93 12.32
CA ALA A 152 -6.47 -2.54 12.43
C ALA A 152 -6.17 -1.91 13.80
N GLY A 153 -7.09 -1.08 14.31
CA GLY A 153 -7.00 -0.52 15.66
C GLY A 153 -7.02 -1.60 16.75
N ASP A 154 -7.90 -2.60 16.64
CA ASP A 154 -7.94 -3.73 17.58
C ASP A 154 -6.63 -4.54 17.56
N PHE A 155 -6.05 -4.77 16.37
CA PHE A 155 -4.75 -5.41 16.25
C PHE A 155 -3.63 -4.59 16.91
N CYS A 156 -3.60 -3.27 16.73
CA CYS A 156 -2.62 -2.41 17.40
C CYS A 156 -2.73 -2.46 18.92
N ARG A 157 -3.93 -2.67 19.49
CA ARG A 157 -4.13 -2.82 20.94
C ARG A 157 -3.51 -4.11 21.50
N CYS A 158 -3.28 -5.13 20.68
CA CYS A 158 -2.60 -6.36 21.11
C CYS A 158 -1.10 -6.16 21.42
N PHE A 159 -0.51 -5.02 21.04
CA PHE A 159 0.88 -4.67 21.34
C PHE A 159 0.99 -3.94 22.68
N GLU A 160 0.80 -4.68 23.77
CA GLU A 160 0.81 -4.13 25.13
C GLU A 160 2.22 -4.04 25.75
N SER A 161 3.14 -4.92 25.34
CA SER A 161 4.49 -5.02 25.91
C SER A 161 5.58 -4.76 24.88
N LYS A 162 6.76 -4.33 25.36
CA LYS A 162 7.95 -4.16 24.53
C LYS A 162 8.35 -5.46 23.82
N GLU A 163 8.19 -6.60 24.49
CA GLU A 163 8.50 -7.92 23.93
C GLU A 163 7.70 -8.20 22.65
N HIS A 164 6.46 -7.72 22.55
CA HIS A 164 5.65 -7.88 21.34
C HIS A 164 6.22 -7.08 20.16
N ILE A 165 6.78 -5.91 20.46
CA ILE A 165 7.47 -5.06 19.47
C ILE A 165 8.80 -5.69 19.08
N ASP A 166 9.52 -6.29 20.04
CA ASP A 166 10.77 -7.01 19.79
C ASP A 166 10.57 -8.24 18.88
N CYS A 167 9.43 -8.95 18.99
CA CYS A 167 9.04 -9.99 18.04
C CYS A 167 8.92 -9.45 16.61
N LEU A 168 8.30 -8.28 16.44
CA LEU A 168 8.19 -7.63 15.14
C LEU A 168 9.56 -7.18 14.61
N HIS A 169 10.42 -6.64 15.48
CA HIS A 169 11.80 -6.32 15.12
C HIS A 169 12.58 -7.56 14.67
N THR A 170 12.41 -8.68 15.35
CA THR A 170 13.03 -9.97 14.99
C THR A 170 12.60 -10.42 13.58
N ALA A 171 11.31 -10.30 13.25
CA ALA A 171 10.82 -10.60 11.90
C ALA A 171 11.44 -9.69 10.83
N ILE A 172 11.56 -8.40 11.11
CA ILE A 172 12.18 -7.42 10.21
C ILE A 172 13.68 -7.74 10.02
N ASP A 173 14.38 -8.07 11.09
CA ASP A 173 15.82 -8.37 11.03
C ASP A 173 16.09 -9.70 10.33
N GLU A 174 15.19 -10.68 10.44
CA GLU A 174 15.25 -11.89 9.61
C GLU A 174 15.09 -11.57 8.12
N ALA A 175 14.09 -10.76 7.74
CA ALA A 175 13.91 -10.35 6.35
C ALA A 175 15.12 -9.55 5.83
N ARG A 176 15.74 -8.70 6.66
CA ARG A 176 16.98 -7.99 6.31
C ARG A 176 18.13 -8.95 6.04
N ARG A 177 18.33 -9.96 6.90
CA ARG A 177 19.39 -10.97 6.70
C ARG A 177 19.21 -11.74 5.39
N ASN A 178 17.96 -12.08 5.03
CA ASN A 178 17.66 -12.75 3.76
C ASN A 178 18.05 -11.91 2.54
N GLU A 179 17.83 -10.60 2.59
CA GLU A 179 18.23 -9.66 1.53
C GLU A 179 19.75 -9.44 1.50
N TRP A 180 20.39 -9.34 2.67
CA TRP A 180 21.85 -9.16 2.78
C TRP A 180 22.62 -10.37 2.25
N THR A 181 22.11 -11.58 2.46
CA THR A 181 22.72 -12.82 1.95
C THR A 181 22.71 -12.90 0.42
N GLN A 182 21.83 -12.16 -0.25
CA GLN A 182 21.75 -12.10 -1.71
C GLN A 182 22.72 -11.08 -2.34
N GLN A 183 23.38 -10.23 -1.54
CA GLN A 183 24.27 -9.20 -2.06
C GLN A 183 25.64 -9.78 -2.46
N PRO A 184 26.25 -9.30 -3.55
CA PRO A 184 27.59 -9.73 -3.96
C PRO A 184 28.64 -9.28 -2.95
N ASN A 185 29.77 -9.98 -2.88
CA ASN A 185 30.88 -9.62 -1.98
C ASN A 185 31.37 -8.18 -2.22
N GLU A 186 31.38 -7.72 -3.47
CA GLU A 186 31.73 -6.35 -3.87
C GLU A 186 30.87 -5.27 -3.20
N PHE A 187 29.63 -5.61 -2.80
CA PHE A 187 28.74 -4.69 -2.07
C PHE A 187 29.28 -4.35 -0.68
N PHE A 188 30.04 -5.26 -0.05
CA PHE A 188 30.58 -5.10 1.30
C PHE A 188 31.93 -4.38 1.34
N ASP A 189 32.56 -4.13 0.17
CA ASP A 189 33.85 -3.45 0.08
C ASP A 189 33.78 -1.98 0.51
N CYS A 190 32.59 -1.36 0.44
CA CYS A 190 32.35 0.01 0.87
C CYS A 190 31.03 0.13 1.64
N PRO A 191 31.06 0.21 2.98
CA PRO A 191 29.84 0.39 3.76
C PRO A 191 29.24 1.78 3.50
N THR A 192 28.09 1.81 2.84
CA THR A 192 27.29 3.04 2.69
C THR A 192 26.26 3.08 3.82
N VAL A 193 26.49 3.96 4.79
CA VAL A 193 25.53 4.20 5.88
C VAL A 193 24.68 5.40 5.51
N ASP A 194 23.41 5.17 5.21
CA ASP A 194 22.42 6.23 5.05
C ASP A 194 21.90 6.67 6.42
N MET A 195 21.94 7.98 6.70
CA MET A 195 21.60 8.55 8.02
C MET A 195 20.21 9.21 8.03
N ASP A 196 19.33 8.83 7.11
CA ASP A 196 18.00 9.41 7.02
C ASP A 196 16.95 8.43 7.55
N ARG A 197 16.46 8.65 8.78
CA ARG A 197 15.26 7.96 9.29
C ARG A 197 14.14 8.99 9.48
N SER A 198 13.22 9.07 8.51
CA SER A 198 11.93 9.71 8.76
C SER A 198 11.06 8.74 9.56
N ILE A 199 10.67 9.15 10.77
CA ILE A 199 9.59 8.48 11.51
C ILE A 199 8.29 9.01 10.92
N VAL A 200 7.51 8.15 10.28
CA VAL A 200 6.16 8.49 9.84
C VAL A 200 5.24 8.27 11.03
N GLU A 201 4.86 9.36 11.70
CA GLU A 201 3.91 9.32 12.80
C GLU A 201 2.48 9.21 12.25
N THR A 202 1.75 8.15 12.61
CA THR A 202 0.30 8.07 12.38
C THR A 202 -0.40 8.72 13.57
N THR A 203 -0.74 10.01 13.47
CA THR A 203 -1.37 10.73 14.58
C THR A 203 -2.82 10.31 14.78
N GLY A 204 -3.11 9.67 15.91
CA GLY A 204 -4.44 9.73 16.53
C GLY A 204 -4.48 10.97 17.44
N ASN A 205 -5.10 12.06 16.99
CA ASN A 205 -5.33 13.32 17.70
C ASN A 205 -4.32 13.68 18.81
N ALA A 206 -3.18 14.24 18.44
CA ALA A 206 -2.46 15.25 19.22
C ALA A 206 -1.57 16.06 18.28
N SER A 207 -1.75 17.38 18.30
CA SER A 207 -1.08 18.32 17.40
C SER A 207 0.37 18.58 17.83
N SER A 208 1.34 18.27 16.98
CA SER A 208 2.50 19.14 16.79
C SER A 208 3.16 18.85 15.44
N VAL A 209 3.06 19.82 14.55
CA VAL A 209 3.78 19.87 13.28
C VAL A 209 5.25 20.15 13.57
N TRP A 210 6.13 19.25 13.14
CA TRP A 210 7.55 19.57 12.94
C TRP A 210 7.87 19.34 11.47
N THR A 211 8.09 20.45 10.76
CA THR A 211 8.68 20.42 9.42
C THR A 211 10.17 20.74 9.57
N CYS A 212 11.04 19.88 9.05
CA CYS A 212 12.42 20.26 8.75
C CYS A 212 12.70 19.96 7.28
N ARG A 213 12.92 21.01 6.50
CA ARG A 213 13.27 20.95 5.07
C ARG A 213 14.69 21.53 4.93
N THR A 214 15.64 20.65 4.59
CA THR A 214 16.92 20.74 3.81
C THR A 214 17.57 22.12 3.57
N LYS A 215 18.89 22.34 3.45
CA LYS A 215 20.07 21.60 2.95
C LYS A 215 21.32 22.31 3.50
N GLU A 216 22.46 21.64 3.61
CA GLU A 216 23.71 22.25 3.12
C GLU A 216 24.72 21.19 2.69
N SER A 217 25.28 21.41 1.51
CA SER A 217 26.27 20.56 0.83
C SER A 217 27.64 21.11 1.16
N GLY A 218 28.53 20.28 1.69
CA GLY A 218 29.87 20.70 2.06
C GLY A 218 30.80 19.50 2.15
N ALA A 219 31.51 19.24 1.05
CA ALA A 219 32.62 18.32 0.99
C ALA A 219 33.62 18.58 2.13
N ARG A 220 34.00 17.54 2.87
CA ARG A 220 35.31 17.43 3.52
C ARG A 220 35.61 15.98 3.86
N HIS A 221 36.60 15.46 3.14
CA HIS A 221 37.40 14.29 3.47
C HIS A 221 37.60 14.14 4.99
N ARG A 222 37.21 12.99 5.53
CA ARG A 222 37.86 12.43 6.72
C ARG A 222 37.94 10.92 6.52
N ARG A 223 39.17 10.43 6.30
CA ARG A 223 39.51 9.02 6.49
C ARG A 223 39.10 8.66 7.91
N LEU A 224 38.16 7.74 8.07
CA LEU A 224 38.01 6.99 9.29
C LEU A 224 38.79 5.69 9.09
N GLU A 225 39.84 5.54 9.88
CA GLU A 225 40.67 4.35 9.95
C GLU A 225 39.80 3.14 10.29
N CYS A 226 40.14 2.01 9.67
CA CYS A 226 39.57 0.70 9.93
C CYS A 226 39.57 0.41 11.44
N CYS A 227 38.38 0.36 12.03
CA CYS A 227 38.19 -0.41 13.26
C CYS A 227 37.97 -1.87 12.84
N ASP A 228 39.01 -2.67 12.98
CA ASP A 228 38.92 -4.13 13.10
C ASP A 228 37.88 -4.47 14.19
N ALA A 229 36.76 -5.06 13.78
CA ALA A 229 35.84 -5.74 14.68
C ALA A 229 35.68 -7.16 14.17
N ALA A 230 36.35 -8.06 14.88
CA ALA A 230 36.42 -9.48 14.64
C ALA A 230 35.03 -10.11 14.46
N ILE A 231 34.84 -10.75 13.30
CA ILE A 231 33.88 -11.83 13.14
C ILE A 231 34.56 -13.07 13.73
N LEU A 232 34.14 -13.48 14.93
CA LEU A 232 34.49 -14.78 15.50
C LEU A 232 33.21 -15.53 15.89
N SER A 233 32.99 -16.61 15.13
CA SER A 233 32.20 -17.83 15.36
C SER A 233 30.70 -17.77 15.63
#